data_AF-A0A3N5UBY6-F1
#
_entry.id   AF-A0A3N5UBY6-F1
#
_cell.length_a   1.000
_cell.length_b   1.000
_cell.length_c   1.000
_cell.angle_alpha   90.00
_cell.angle_beta   90.00
_cell.angle_gamma   90.00
#
_symmetry.space_group_name_H-M   'P 1'
#
loop_
_entity.id
_entity.type
_entity.pdbx_description
1 polymer ?
#
loop_
_entity_poly.entity_id
_entity_poly.type
_entity_poly.pdbx_seq_one_letter_code
_entity_poly.pdbx_strand_id
1 'polypeptide(L)'
;MQSTAPEGVTRDVTAEAKCVVLDPKVARFEQAAVHPVADGRTELRVVFADQTNTVPIVVTNATVQRPISFKLDVMPVFTKAGCNAGSCHGTSRGKDGFHLSLFGFDPDGDYHRLTREQIGRRINLAIPDESLIVQKGLGAVQHTGGVRFDTNSELCQILLQWLRVGATNDPPTLPSATGIDIFPKTAVLEGSNSV
;
A
#
# COMPACT_ATOMS: atom_id res chain seq x y z
N MET A 1 12.53 -14.22 -3.74
CA MET A 1 13.08 -15.31 -4.57
C MET A 1 13.42 -16.47 -3.65
N GLN A 2 13.12 -17.69 -4.04
CA GLN A 2 13.37 -18.85 -3.20
C GLN A 2 14.12 -19.93 -3.99
N SER A 3 14.98 -20.67 -3.31
CA SER A 3 15.62 -21.87 -3.83
C SER A 3 15.16 -23.07 -3.01
N THR A 4 14.94 -24.21 -3.68
CA THR A 4 14.68 -25.50 -3.03
C THR A 4 15.91 -26.36 -3.18
N ALA A 5 16.48 -26.78 -2.06
CA ALA A 5 17.62 -27.68 -2.03
C ALA A 5 17.19 -29.13 -2.34
N PRO A 6 18.10 -30.05 -2.72
CA PRO A 6 17.77 -31.43 -3.08
C PRO A 6 16.96 -32.19 -2.03
N GLU A 7 17.19 -31.89 -0.75
CA GLU A 7 16.49 -32.42 0.43
C GLU A 7 15.08 -31.83 0.63
N GLY A 8 14.67 -30.87 -0.21
CA GLY A 8 13.34 -30.25 -0.20
C GLY A 8 13.24 -28.97 0.63
N VAL A 9 14.28 -28.63 1.41
CA VAL A 9 14.31 -27.40 2.21
C VAL A 9 14.29 -26.17 1.31
N THR A 10 13.43 -25.22 1.66
CA THR A 10 13.23 -23.98 0.93
C THR A 10 13.90 -22.82 1.66
N ARG A 11 14.71 -22.05 0.93
CA ARG A 11 15.44 -20.90 1.47
C ARG A 11 15.10 -19.64 0.71
N ASP A 12 14.95 -18.53 1.41
CA ASP A 12 14.92 -17.20 0.78
C ASP A 12 16.33 -16.84 0.30
N VAL A 13 16.46 -16.59 -0.99
CA VAL A 13 17.72 -16.20 -1.66
C VAL A 13 17.61 -14.83 -2.31
N THR A 14 16.61 -14.04 -1.95
CA THR A 14 16.32 -12.72 -2.57
C THR A 14 17.52 -11.78 -2.52
N ALA A 15 18.27 -11.78 -1.41
CA ALA A 15 19.44 -10.94 -1.23
C ALA A 15 20.69 -11.45 -1.98
N GLU A 16 20.74 -12.74 -2.31
CA GLU A 16 21.90 -13.37 -2.97
C GLU A 16 21.72 -13.46 -4.49
N ALA A 17 20.48 -13.54 -4.95
CA ALA A 17 20.14 -13.67 -6.35
C ALA A 17 20.38 -12.36 -7.12
N LYS A 18 20.97 -12.47 -8.31
CA LYS A 18 21.14 -11.36 -9.24
C LYS A 18 19.95 -11.28 -10.17
N CYS A 19 19.30 -10.13 -10.18
CA CYS A 19 18.13 -9.87 -11.02
C CYS A 19 18.43 -8.79 -12.06
N VAL A 20 18.08 -9.06 -13.32
CA VAL A 20 18.22 -8.10 -14.42
C VAL A 20 16.98 -8.16 -15.29
N VAL A 21 16.34 -7.01 -15.52
CA VAL A 21 15.33 -6.88 -16.58
C VAL A 21 16.06 -6.73 -17.91
N LEU A 22 15.73 -7.58 -18.89
CA LEU A 22 16.46 -7.63 -20.16
C LEU A 22 16.29 -6.37 -21.01
N ASP A 23 15.11 -5.76 -20.97
CA ASP A 23 14.83 -4.45 -21.58
C ASP A 23 14.43 -3.41 -20.51
N PRO A 24 15.36 -2.54 -20.07
CA PRO A 24 15.09 -1.52 -19.07
C PRO A 24 14.16 -0.40 -19.56
N LYS A 25 13.83 -0.35 -20.86
CA LYS A 25 12.84 0.59 -21.40
C LYS A 25 11.42 0.16 -21.10
N VAL A 26 11.18 -1.12 -20.83
CA VAL A 26 9.85 -1.68 -20.51
C VAL A 26 9.62 -1.73 -19.00
N ALA A 27 10.61 -2.21 -18.22
CA ALA A 27 10.50 -2.30 -16.76
C ALA A 27 11.86 -2.17 -16.07
N ARG A 28 11.88 -1.86 -14.78
CA ARG A 28 13.08 -1.86 -13.93
C ARG A 28 12.89 -2.78 -12.73
N PHE A 29 14.00 -3.22 -12.14
CA PHE A 29 13.99 -4.02 -10.92
C PHE A 29 14.78 -3.29 -9.83
N GLU A 30 14.09 -2.85 -8.78
CA GLU A 30 14.65 -2.06 -7.68
C GLU A 30 14.02 -2.54 -6.36
N GLN A 31 14.80 -2.64 -5.28
CA GLN A 31 14.30 -3.02 -3.95
C GLN A 31 13.44 -4.30 -3.93
N ALA A 32 13.82 -5.32 -4.69
CA ALA A 32 13.08 -6.57 -4.87
C ALA A 32 11.68 -6.43 -5.51
N ALA A 33 11.41 -5.33 -6.20
CA ALA A 33 10.17 -5.05 -6.91
C ALA A 33 10.43 -4.75 -8.40
N VAL A 34 9.48 -5.14 -9.26
CA VAL A 34 9.46 -4.76 -10.67
C VAL A 34 8.61 -3.51 -10.83
N HIS A 35 9.19 -2.45 -11.39
CA HIS A 35 8.51 -1.19 -11.66
C HIS A 35 8.25 -1.03 -13.17
N PRO A 36 7.03 -0.69 -13.60
CA PRO A 36 6.73 -0.45 -15.01
C PRO A 36 7.40 0.84 -15.49
N VAL A 37 7.87 0.85 -16.74
CA VAL A 37 8.43 2.04 -17.41
C VAL A 37 7.62 2.41 -18.65
N ALA A 38 7.37 1.45 -19.53
CA ALA A 38 6.58 1.64 -20.75
C ALA A 38 5.87 0.34 -21.15
N ASP A 39 4.82 0.47 -21.95
CA ASP A 39 4.09 -0.68 -22.47
C ASP A 39 4.99 -1.55 -23.35
N GLY A 40 4.90 -2.86 -23.15
CA GLY A 40 5.75 -3.79 -23.87
C GLY A 40 5.89 -5.15 -23.19
N ARG A 41 6.80 -5.95 -23.73
CA ARG A 41 7.17 -7.26 -23.21
C ARG A 41 8.66 -7.29 -22.96
N THR A 42 9.04 -7.83 -21.82
CA THR A 42 10.43 -8.05 -21.43
C THR A 42 10.50 -9.26 -20.51
N GLU A 43 11.67 -9.53 -19.96
CA GLU A 43 11.86 -10.66 -19.04
C GLU A 43 12.73 -10.23 -17.87
N LEU A 44 12.42 -10.75 -16.69
CA LEU A 44 13.29 -10.70 -15.53
C LEU A 44 14.15 -11.97 -15.52
N ARG A 45 15.45 -11.79 -15.73
CA ARG A 45 16.44 -12.86 -15.53
C ARG A 45 16.89 -12.87 -14.07
N VAL A 46 16.71 -14.00 -13.42
CA VAL A 46 17.12 -14.28 -12.05
C VAL A 46 18.24 -15.31 -12.07
N VAL A 47 19.40 -14.96 -11.52
CA VAL A 47 20.57 -15.84 -11.44
C VAL A 47 20.92 -16.06 -9.98
N PHE A 48 21.00 -17.32 -9.57
CA PHE A 48 21.45 -17.72 -8.23
C PHE A 48 22.30 -18.99 -8.37
N ALA A 49 23.54 -18.94 -7.88
CA ALA A 49 24.54 -19.99 -8.11
C ALA A 49 24.70 -20.32 -9.61
N ASP A 50 24.53 -21.59 -9.99
CA ASP A 50 24.56 -22.12 -11.35
C ASP A 50 23.19 -22.12 -12.04
N GLN A 51 22.14 -21.65 -11.35
CA GLN A 51 20.78 -21.63 -11.87
C GLN A 51 20.43 -20.28 -12.46
N THR A 52 19.75 -20.31 -13.61
CA THR A 52 19.17 -19.14 -14.25
C THR A 52 17.69 -19.41 -14.54
N ASN A 53 16.83 -18.54 -14.06
CA ASN A 53 15.40 -18.55 -14.35
C ASN A 53 14.99 -17.25 -15.03
N THR A 54 13.99 -17.34 -15.89
CA THR A 54 13.46 -16.20 -16.63
C THR A 54 11.96 -16.08 -16.38
N VAL A 55 11.51 -14.91 -15.95
CA VAL A 55 10.09 -14.62 -15.71
C VAL A 55 9.61 -13.61 -16.75
N PRO A 56 8.59 -13.93 -17.57
CA PRO A 56 8.06 -12.99 -18.54
C PRO A 56 7.39 -11.81 -17.84
N ILE A 57 7.66 -10.60 -18.33
CA ILE A 57 7.03 -9.36 -17.89
C ILE A 57 6.23 -8.81 -19.07
N VAL A 58 4.96 -8.49 -18.81
CA VAL A 58 4.12 -7.75 -19.75
C VAL A 58 3.62 -6.50 -19.03
N VAL A 59 3.93 -5.33 -19.60
CA VAL A 59 3.45 -4.04 -19.09
C VAL A 59 2.40 -3.51 -20.06
N THR A 60 1.27 -3.07 -19.51
CA THR A 60 0.19 -2.43 -20.25
C THR A 60 -0.31 -1.23 -19.46
N ASN A 61 -0.72 -0.17 -20.16
CA ASN A 61 -1.27 1.05 -19.55
C ASN A 61 -0.27 1.75 -18.60
N ALA A 62 1.04 1.67 -18.87
CA ALA A 62 2.11 2.24 -18.03
C ALA A 62 1.95 3.75 -17.78
N THR A 63 1.35 4.47 -18.74
CA THR A 63 1.12 5.92 -18.65
C THR A 63 -0.27 6.29 -18.14
N VAL A 64 -1.14 5.31 -17.88
CA VAL A 64 -2.51 5.57 -17.40
C VAL A 64 -2.46 5.78 -15.90
N GLN A 65 -2.60 7.04 -15.49
CA GLN A 65 -2.81 7.37 -14.09
C GLN A 65 -4.27 7.16 -13.73
N ARG A 66 -4.54 6.23 -12.82
CA ARG A 66 -5.89 6.10 -12.25
C ARG A 66 -6.20 7.30 -11.36
N PRO A 67 -7.46 7.78 -11.33
CA PRO A 67 -7.89 8.75 -10.34
C PRO A 67 -7.62 8.25 -8.92
N ILE A 68 -7.35 9.19 -8.01
CA ILE A 68 -7.25 8.89 -6.57
C ILE A 68 -8.57 8.30 -6.08
N SER A 69 -8.47 7.18 -5.37
CA SER A 69 -9.60 6.43 -4.86
C SER A 69 -9.64 6.51 -3.34
N PHE A 70 -10.82 6.76 -2.78
CA PHE A 70 -10.98 6.76 -1.34
C PHE A 70 -10.72 5.37 -0.75
N LYS A 71 -11.33 4.34 -1.32
CA LYS A 71 -11.21 2.94 -0.86
C LYS A 71 -9.83 2.36 -1.13
N LEU A 72 -9.24 2.62 -2.29
CA LEU A 72 -7.99 1.97 -2.71
C LEU A 72 -6.71 2.74 -2.32
N ASP A 73 -6.79 4.05 -2.08
CA ASP A 73 -5.62 4.87 -1.70
C ASP A 73 -5.75 5.45 -0.29
N VAL A 74 -6.85 6.16 -0.02
CA VAL A 74 -6.98 6.96 1.20
C VAL A 74 -7.24 6.08 2.43
N MET A 75 -8.09 5.06 2.31
CA MET A 75 -8.39 4.14 3.41
C MET A 75 -7.13 3.39 3.88
N PRO A 76 -6.28 2.84 2.97
CA PRO A 76 -4.98 2.30 3.34
C PRO A 76 -4.07 3.27 4.10
N VAL A 77 -4.13 4.58 3.86
CA VAL A 77 -3.37 5.55 4.65
C VAL A 77 -3.73 5.46 6.13
N PHE A 78 -5.02 5.43 6.47
CA PHE A 78 -5.45 5.32 7.86
C PHE A 78 -5.05 3.98 8.49
N THR A 79 -5.08 2.90 7.72
CA THR A 79 -4.64 1.58 8.17
C THR A 79 -3.14 1.54 8.42
N LYS A 80 -2.33 1.99 7.46
CA LYS A 80 -0.87 2.01 7.57
C LYS A 80 -0.38 2.93 8.68
N ALA A 81 -1.04 4.07 8.87
CA ALA A 81 -0.78 5.02 9.95
C ALA A 81 -1.28 4.53 11.33
N GLY A 82 -2.11 3.48 11.37
CA GLY A 82 -2.71 2.95 12.60
C GLY A 82 -3.85 3.81 13.17
N CYS A 83 -4.38 4.75 12.40
CA CYS A 83 -5.47 5.64 12.82
C CYS A 83 -6.77 4.86 13.09
N ASN A 84 -7.10 3.92 12.20
CA ASN A 84 -8.29 3.07 12.27
C ASN A 84 -8.03 1.72 12.97
N ALA A 85 -6.95 1.63 13.77
CA ALA A 85 -6.68 0.45 14.58
C ALA A 85 -7.52 0.45 15.86
N GLY A 86 -7.70 -0.74 16.44
CA GLY A 86 -8.46 -0.94 17.68
C GLY A 86 -7.88 -0.27 18.93
N SER A 87 -6.72 0.38 18.84
CA SER A 87 -6.14 1.21 19.92
C SER A 87 -6.57 2.69 19.84
N CYS A 88 -7.19 3.13 18.74
CA CYS A 88 -7.52 4.52 18.46
C CYS A 88 -8.94 4.70 17.88
N HIS A 89 -9.08 5.30 16.70
CA HIS A 89 -10.39 5.58 16.10
C HIS A 89 -11.10 4.32 15.60
N GLY A 90 -10.37 3.21 15.41
CA GLY A 90 -10.88 1.88 15.09
C GLY A 90 -11.47 1.09 16.26
N THR A 91 -11.47 1.66 17.47
CA THR A 91 -12.17 1.04 18.62
C THR A 91 -13.68 1.06 18.38
N SER A 92 -14.44 0.17 19.02
CA SER A 92 -15.90 0.09 18.88
C SER A 92 -16.65 1.38 19.24
N ARG A 93 -16.05 2.28 20.04
CA ARG A 93 -16.63 3.59 20.40
C ARG A 93 -15.96 4.76 19.69
N GLY A 94 -14.90 4.53 18.91
CA GLY A 94 -14.01 5.58 18.42
C GLY A 94 -13.27 6.30 19.55
N LYS A 95 -12.68 7.45 19.23
CA LYS A 95 -12.04 8.35 20.20
C LYS A 95 -12.42 9.80 19.92
N ASP A 96 -12.68 10.56 20.99
CA ASP A 96 -12.95 12.00 20.94
C ASP A 96 -14.05 12.40 19.94
N GLY A 97 -15.09 11.55 19.85
CA GLY A 97 -16.21 11.76 18.92
C GLY A 97 -15.86 11.52 17.45
N PHE A 98 -14.77 10.81 17.16
CA PHE A 98 -14.41 10.35 15.81
C PHE A 98 -14.17 8.85 15.79
N HIS A 99 -14.93 8.18 14.93
CA HIS A 99 -14.92 6.74 14.73
C HIS A 99 -14.54 6.44 13.27
N LEU A 100 -13.61 5.51 13.10
CA LEU A 100 -13.32 4.86 11.83
C LEU A 100 -13.56 3.37 12.02
N SER A 101 -13.98 2.68 10.97
CA SER A 101 -14.17 1.24 11.02
C SER A 101 -12.82 0.54 11.21
N LEU A 102 -12.82 -0.57 11.96
CA LEU A 102 -11.59 -1.30 12.26
C LEU A 102 -10.91 -1.75 10.96
N PHE A 103 -9.70 -1.26 10.71
CA PHE A 103 -8.91 -1.52 9.50
C PHE A 103 -9.65 -1.22 8.17
N GLY A 104 -10.63 -0.33 8.19
CA GLY A 104 -11.38 0.06 6.98
C GLY A 104 -12.45 -0.96 6.57
N PHE A 105 -12.99 -1.74 7.51
CA PHE A 105 -14.06 -2.72 7.27
C PHE A 105 -15.33 -2.13 6.63
N ASP A 106 -15.68 -0.89 6.95
CA ASP A 106 -16.83 -0.14 6.42
C ASP A 106 -16.33 1.18 5.79
N PRO A 107 -15.73 1.12 4.59
CA PRO A 107 -15.14 2.31 3.99
C PRO A 107 -16.22 3.32 3.54
N ASP A 108 -17.42 2.89 3.18
CA ASP A 108 -18.51 3.80 2.81
C ASP A 108 -18.98 4.63 4.01
N GLY A 109 -19.14 4.00 5.19
CA GLY A 109 -19.42 4.72 6.42
C GLY A 109 -18.24 5.60 6.85
N ASP A 110 -16.99 5.16 6.65
CA ASP A 110 -15.81 5.96 7.00
C ASP A 110 -15.68 7.19 6.12
N TYR A 111 -16.01 7.10 4.83
CA TYR A 111 -16.13 8.25 3.94
C TYR A 111 -17.14 9.25 4.49
N HIS A 112 -18.33 8.79 4.89
CA HIS A 112 -19.35 9.65 5.49
C HIS A 112 -18.86 10.30 6.80
N ARG A 113 -18.21 9.53 7.68
CA ARG A 113 -17.66 10.05 8.94
C ARG A 113 -16.59 11.10 8.65
N LEU A 114 -15.67 10.88 7.73
CA LEU A 114 -14.65 11.86 7.39
C LEU A 114 -15.20 13.15 6.77
N THR A 115 -16.23 13.04 5.91
CA THR A 115 -16.62 14.13 5.02
C THR A 115 -17.95 14.81 5.37
N ARG A 116 -18.86 14.16 6.11
CA ARG A 116 -20.25 14.62 6.30
C ARG A 116 -20.76 14.63 7.73
N GLU A 117 -20.37 13.67 8.57
CA GLU A 117 -20.91 13.56 9.94
C GLU A 117 -20.67 14.83 10.78
N GLN A 118 -19.53 15.51 10.57
CA GLN A 118 -19.24 16.81 11.17
C GLN A 118 -18.57 17.72 10.13
N ILE A 119 -19.40 18.34 9.30
CA ILE A 119 -18.99 19.18 8.17
C ILE A 119 -17.98 20.24 8.62
N GLY A 120 -16.86 20.35 7.88
CA GLY A 120 -15.81 21.35 8.11
C GLY A 120 -14.91 21.10 9.32
N ARG A 121 -15.22 20.11 10.18
CA ARG A 121 -14.40 19.83 11.38
C ARG A 121 -13.16 19.01 11.07
N ARG A 122 -13.25 18.06 10.14
CA ARG A 122 -12.21 17.05 9.85
C ARG A 122 -11.38 17.40 8.62
N ILE A 123 -12.05 17.90 7.59
CA ILE A 123 -11.46 18.28 6.31
C ILE A 123 -11.73 19.75 6.00
N ASN A 124 -10.75 20.41 5.38
CA ASN A 124 -10.86 21.75 4.82
C ASN A 124 -10.54 21.66 3.33
N LEU A 125 -11.56 21.78 2.48
CA LEU A 125 -11.37 21.71 1.02
C LEU A 125 -10.86 23.02 0.41
N ALA A 126 -10.98 24.14 1.13
CA ALA A 126 -10.44 25.42 0.68
C ALA A 126 -8.92 25.48 0.90
N ILE A 127 -8.43 24.91 2.01
CA ILE A 127 -7.01 24.81 2.34
C ILE A 127 -6.72 23.36 2.79
N PRO A 128 -6.52 22.42 1.84
CA PRO A 128 -6.32 20.99 2.12
C PRO A 128 -5.28 20.69 3.19
N ASP A 129 -4.15 21.40 3.13
CA ASP A 129 -3.04 21.26 4.05
C ASP A 129 -3.42 21.59 5.51
N GLU A 130 -4.43 22.45 5.73
CA GLU A 130 -4.96 22.78 7.06
C GLU A 130 -6.07 21.84 7.54
N SER A 131 -6.40 20.79 6.77
CA SER A 131 -7.37 19.79 7.22
C SER A 131 -6.93 19.17 8.54
N LEU A 132 -7.83 19.14 9.53
CA LEU A 132 -7.50 18.64 10.87
C LEU A 132 -6.95 17.21 10.83
N ILE A 133 -7.47 16.36 9.93
CA ILE A 133 -6.96 14.99 9.76
C ILE A 133 -5.50 14.94 9.29
N VAL A 134 -5.06 15.91 8.48
CA VAL A 134 -3.66 16.05 8.04
C VAL A 134 -2.82 16.57 9.19
N GLN A 135 -3.24 17.68 9.81
CA GLN A 135 -2.51 18.34 10.89
C GLN A 135 -2.30 17.43 12.11
N LYS A 136 -3.30 16.62 12.47
CA LYS A 136 -3.19 15.61 13.55
C LYS A 136 -2.23 14.48 13.18
N GLY A 137 -2.24 14.04 11.92
CA GLY A 137 -1.33 13.02 11.42
C GLY A 137 0.13 13.49 11.39
N LEU A 138 0.38 14.75 11.04
CA LEU A 138 1.69 15.40 11.10
C LEU A 138 2.14 15.75 12.52
N GLY A 139 1.23 15.72 13.50
CA GLY A 139 1.48 16.19 14.86
C GLY A 139 1.68 17.71 14.98
N ALA A 140 1.30 18.49 13.97
CA ALA A 140 1.36 19.95 13.97
C ALA A 140 0.34 20.58 14.94
N VAL A 141 -0.67 19.82 15.34
CA VAL A 141 -1.61 20.14 16.42
C VAL A 141 -1.67 18.97 17.41
N GLN A 142 -2.03 19.25 18.67
CA GLN A 142 -2.05 18.24 19.73
C GLN A 142 -2.88 17.01 19.34
N HIS A 143 -2.26 15.83 19.31
CA HIS A 143 -2.93 14.58 18.98
C HIS A 143 -2.51 13.51 19.98
N THR A 144 -3.46 12.90 20.69
CA THR A 144 -3.17 11.81 21.65
C THR A 144 -2.55 10.60 20.94
N GLY A 145 -2.87 10.41 19.67
CA GLY A 145 -2.20 9.42 18.84
C GLY A 145 -0.76 9.77 18.49
N GLY A 146 -0.25 10.98 18.76
CA GLY A 146 1.09 11.40 18.32
C GLY A 146 1.22 11.53 16.80
N VAL A 147 2.46 11.67 16.33
CA VAL A 147 2.81 11.76 14.90
C VAL A 147 2.57 10.41 14.22
N ARG A 148 1.94 10.43 13.04
CA ARG A 148 1.56 9.24 12.27
C ARG A 148 2.19 9.16 10.90
N PHE A 149 2.61 10.28 10.33
CA PHE A 149 3.36 10.36 9.09
C PHE A 149 4.05 11.72 8.98
N ASP A 150 5.07 11.81 8.14
CA ASP A 150 5.81 13.04 7.87
C ASP A 150 5.23 13.81 6.68
N THR A 151 5.50 15.12 6.60
CA THR A 151 5.01 16.00 5.53
C THR A 151 5.37 15.51 4.12
N ASN A 152 6.56 14.94 3.97
CA ASN A 152 7.07 14.46 2.67
C ASN A 152 6.75 12.98 2.42
N SER A 153 6.03 12.31 3.32
CA SER A 153 5.67 10.91 3.15
C SER A 153 4.59 10.72 2.07
N GLU A 154 4.60 9.55 1.43
CA GLU A 154 3.56 9.14 0.49
C GLU A 154 2.16 9.18 1.14
N LEU A 155 2.05 8.80 2.42
CA LEU A 155 0.81 8.84 3.18
C LEU A 155 0.19 10.24 3.24
N CYS A 156 1.01 11.26 3.52
CA CYS A 156 0.58 12.65 3.53
C CYS A 156 0.16 13.11 2.13
N GLN A 157 0.95 12.78 1.11
CA GLN A 157 0.70 13.17 -0.27
C GLN A 157 -0.60 12.58 -0.82
N ILE A 158 -0.89 11.30 -0.55
CA ILE A 158 -2.15 10.63 -0.92
C ILE A 158 -3.35 11.37 -0.32
N LEU A 159 -3.28 11.67 0.99
CA LEU A 159 -4.38 12.34 1.68
C LEU A 159 -4.61 13.74 1.14
N LEU A 160 -3.54 14.50 0.89
CA LEU A 160 -3.61 15.84 0.29
C LEU A 160 -4.12 15.80 -1.15
N GLN A 161 -3.69 14.83 -1.96
CA GLN A 161 -4.17 14.66 -3.33
C GLN A 161 -5.68 14.43 -3.35
N TRP A 162 -6.19 13.54 -2.49
CA TRP A 162 -7.63 13.30 -2.35
C TRP A 162 -8.39 14.56 -1.92
N LEU A 163 -7.87 15.30 -0.94
CA LEU A 163 -8.49 16.55 -0.48
C LEU A 163 -8.50 17.62 -1.58
N ARG A 164 -7.40 17.76 -2.35
CA ARG A 164 -7.25 18.74 -3.44
C ARG A 164 -8.20 18.51 -4.60
N VAL A 165 -8.60 17.26 -4.85
CA VAL A 165 -9.64 16.94 -5.85
C VAL A 165 -11.06 17.02 -5.29
N GLY A 166 -11.23 17.51 -4.05
CA GLY A 166 -12.53 17.75 -3.43
C GLY A 166 -13.03 16.62 -2.52
N ALA A 167 -12.13 15.74 -2.05
CA ALA A 167 -12.48 14.58 -1.23
C ALA A 167 -13.58 13.72 -1.88
N THR A 168 -13.42 13.44 -3.18
CA THR A 168 -14.40 12.70 -3.98
C THR A 168 -14.59 11.29 -3.44
N ASN A 169 -15.83 10.81 -3.51
CA ASN A 169 -16.09 9.39 -3.30
C ASN A 169 -15.73 8.60 -4.56
N ASP A 170 -15.55 7.30 -4.39
CA ASP A 170 -15.28 6.40 -5.50
C ASP A 170 -16.47 6.23 -6.45
N PRO A 171 -16.23 5.95 -7.74
CA PRO A 171 -17.28 5.55 -8.65
C PRO A 171 -17.91 4.21 -8.20
N PRO A 172 -19.13 3.89 -8.66
CA PRO A 172 -19.78 2.60 -8.38
C PRO A 172 -18.95 1.39 -8.85
N THR A 173 -18.12 1.59 -9.87
CA THR A 173 -17.26 0.56 -10.47
C THR A 173 -15.82 0.76 -10.03
N LEU A 174 -15.39 -0.03 -9.05
CA LEU A 174 -14.00 -0.12 -8.62
C LEU A 174 -13.43 -1.51 -8.87
N PRO A 175 -12.13 -1.62 -9.22
CA PRO A 175 -11.43 -2.90 -9.19
C PRO A 175 -11.53 -3.55 -7.80
N SER A 176 -11.88 -4.83 -7.76
CA SER A 176 -11.86 -5.63 -6.53
C SER A 176 -10.69 -6.61 -6.56
N ALA A 177 -10.12 -6.91 -5.38
CA ALA A 177 -9.13 -7.96 -5.27
C ALA A 177 -9.79 -9.32 -5.54
N THR A 178 -9.38 -9.98 -6.63
CA THR A 178 -9.94 -11.28 -7.03
C THR A 178 -9.20 -12.46 -6.41
N GLY A 179 -7.99 -12.26 -5.91
CA GLY A 179 -7.18 -13.30 -5.29
C GLY A 179 -5.78 -12.81 -4.93
N ILE A 180 -5.09 -13.60 -4.11
CA ILE A 180 -3.68 -13.45 -3.78
C ILE A 180 -3.02 -14.80 -4.06
N ASP A 181 -1.97 -14.79 -4.87
CA ASP A 181 -1.14 -15.97 -5.11
C ASP A 181 0.21 -15.81 -4.43
N ILE A 182 0.57 -16.81 -3.62
CA ILE A 182 1.88 -16.89 -2.98
C ILE A 182 2.66 -18.03 -3.64
N PHE A 183 3.92 -17.77 -3.96
CA PHE A 183 4.84 -18.74 -4.54
C PHE A 183 6.13 -18.84 -3.72
N PRO A 184 6.73 -20.04 -3.63
CA PRO A 184 6.22 -21.32 -4.11
C PRO A 184 4.94 -21.73 -3.35
N LYS A 185 4.09 -22.56 -3.98
CA LYS A 185 2.80 -22.98 -3.39
C LYS A 185 2.98 -23.81 -2.11
N THR A 186 4.15 -24.41 -1.96
CA THR A 186 4.57 -25.17 -0.78
C THR A 186 6.02 -24.79 -0.48
N ALA A 187 6.34 -24.65 0.81
CA ALA A 187 7.71 -24.44 1.28
C ALA A 187 7.97 -25.36 2.48
N VAL A 188 9.18 -25.94 2.54
CA VAL A 188 9.65 -26.68 3.71
C VAL A 188 10.66 -25.81 4.44
N LEU A 189 10.37 -25.49 5.70
CA LEU A 189 11.26 -24.72 6.56
C LEU A 189 12.02 -25.67 7.48
N GLU A 190 13.32 -25.45 7.61
CA GLU A 190 14.16 -26.22 8.51
C GLU A 190 13.94 -25.75 9.96
N GLY A 191 13.77 -26.70 10.88
CA GLY A 191 13.62 -26.39 12.31
C GLY A 191 14.96 -26.00 12.92
N SER A 192 14.94 -25.21 14.00
CA SER A 192 16.15 -24.81 14.72
C SER A 192 16.92 -25.97 15.38
N ASN A 193 16.37 -27.18 15.37
CA ASN A 193 16.97 -28.41 15.92
C ASN A 193 17.32 -29.45 14.84
N SER A 194 17.33 -29.05 13.57
CA SER A 194 17.71 -29.94 12.46
C SER A 194 19.24 -30.09 12.49
N VAL A 195 19.71 -31.34 12.54
CA VAL A 195 21.14 -31.71 12.62
C VAL A 195 21.67 -31.97 11.23
#